data_AF-A0AAU2WSW2-F1
#
_entry.id   AF-A0AAU2WSW2-F1
#
_cell.length_a   1.000
_cell.length_b   1.000
_cell.length_c   1.000
_cell.angle_alpha   90.00
_cell.angle_beta   90.00
_cell.angle_gamma   90.00
#
_symmetry.space_group_name_H-M   'P 1'
#
loop_
_entity.id
_entity.type
_entity.pdbx_description
1 polymer ?
#
loop_
_entity_poly.entity_id
_entity_poly.type
_entity_poly.pdbx_seq_one_letter_code
_entity_poly.pdbx_strand_id
1 'polypeptide(L)' 'MGNTRRRIAGAAVAAAASLGILAAGAGQAQAASWQYVGNYPQLPTCQNIGKQYVHYGTASNWKCTGTYATGYSLYVIYSA' A
#
# COMPACT_ATOMS: atom_id res chain seq x y z
N MET A 1 -0.74 24.26 -11.94
CA MET A 1 -0.15 25.38 -11.16
C MET A 1 -1.26 25.97 -10.29
N GLY A 2 -1.07 26.31 -9.02
CA GLY A 2 0.15 26.23 -8.21
C GLY A 2 -0.14 26.00 -6.72
N ASN A 3 0.90 25.69 -5.96
CA ASN A 3 0.83 25.44 -4.52
C ASN A 3 0.60 26.75 -3.74
N THR A 4 -0.32 26.76 -2.77
CA THR A 4 -0.32 27.76 -1.69
C THR A 4 -0.25 27.08 -0.34
N ARG A 5 0.91 27.20 0.29
CA ARG A 5 1.27 26.56 1.56
C ARG A 5 0.46 27.19 2.70
N ARG A 6 -0.30 26.39 3.45
CA ARG A 6 -0.86 26.84 4.74
C ARG A 6 0.28 27.07 5.73
N ARG A 7 0.54 28.34 6.04
CA ARG A 7 1.02 28.78 7.36
C ARG A 7 -0.03 28.29 8.39
N ILE A 8 0.31 27.91 9.62
CA ILE A 8 0.54 28.77 10.81
C ILE A 8 1.15 27.77 11.84
N ALA A 9 2.43 27.82 12.22
CA ALA A 9 3.02 28.70 13.25
C ALA A 9 2.32 28.60 14.63
N GLY A 10 2.86 27.80 15.57
CA GLY A 10 2.39 27.81 16.96
C GLY A 10 2.91 26.68 17.86
N ALA A 11 3.78 27.03 18.80
CA ALA A 11 4.04 26.38 20.11
C ALA A 11 4.36 24.86 20.19
N ALA A 12 5.66 24.56 20.32
CA ALA A 12 6.12 23.84 21.52
C ALA A 12 6.11 24.85 22.69
N VAL A 13 5.98 24.55 23.99
CA VAL A 13 6.22 23.37 24.85
C VAL A 13 5.20 23.48 26.04
N ALA A 14 4.98 22.59 27.02
CA ALA A 14 5.75 21.45 27.54
C ALA A 14 4.86 20.32 28.14
N ALA A 15 5.39 19.63 29.15
CA ALA A 15 4.89 18.42 29.81
C ALA A 15 3.82 18.64 30.92
N ALA A 16 2.96 17.62 31.09
CA ALA A 16 2.45 17.18 32.38
C ALA A 16 2.13 15.67 32.29
N ALA A 17 2.47 14.90 33.34
CA ALA A 17 2.27 13.46 33.36
C ALA A 17 1.06 13.08 34.25
N SER A 18 0.14 12.25 33.74
CA SER A 18 -0.62 11.31 34.58
C SER A 18 -1.43 10.31 33.73
N LEU A 19 -1.44 9.10 34.26
CA LEU A 19 -2.11 7.87 33.81
C LEU A 19 -3.55 8.10 33.31
N GLY A 20 -3.83 7.67 32.07
CA GLY A 20 -5.17 7.62 31.49
C GLY A 20 -5.19 6.74 30.24
N ILE A 21 -5.82 5.57 30.34
CA ILE A 21 -6.00 4.63 29.23
C ILE A 21 -7.04 5.23 28.26
N LEU A 22 -7.02 4.78 26.99
CA LEU A 22 -7.94 5.13 25.90
C LEU A 22 -7.57 6.49 25.22
N ALA A 23 -7.23 6.56 23.93
CA ALA A 23 -7.30 5.54 22.89
C ALA A 23 -6.01 5.52 22.04
N ALA A 24 -5.40 4.34 21.93
CA ALA A 24 -4.60 3.97 20.77
C ALA A 24 -5.51 3.75 19.54
N GLY A 25 -6.31 4.77 19.22
CA GLY A 25 -7.11 4.90 18.01
C GLY A 25 -6.27 5.24 16.78
N ALA A 26 -4.95 5.11 16.87
CA ALA A 26 -4.12 4.76 15.72
C ALA A 26 -4.52 3.34 15.28
N GLY A 27 -5.71 3.23 14.68
CA GLY A 27 -6.13 2.06 13.96
C GLY A 27 -5.00 1.72 13.01
N GLN A 28 -4.37 0.57 13.24
CA GLN A 28 -3.26 0.11 12.44
C GLN A 28 -3.85 -0.17 11.06
N ALA A 29 -3.80 0.83 10.18
CA ALA A 29 -3.99 0.65 8.76
C ALA A 29 -2.81 -0.22 8.32
N GLN A 30 -3.00 -1.53 8.45
CA GLN A 30 -2.02 -2.55 8.10
C GLN A 30 -1.65 -2.29 6.65
N ALA A 31 -0.48 -1.69 6.45
CA ALA A 31 -0.06 -1.23 5.15
C ALA A 31 -0.01 -2.45 4.23
N ALA A 32 -0.98 -2.52 3.32
CA ALA A 32 -1.30 -3.72 2.57
C ALA A 32 -0.05 -4.18 1.82
N SER A 33 0.58 -5.24 2.34
CA SER A 33 1.97 -5.55 2.06
C SER A 33 2.07 -6.34 0.77
N TRP A 34 2.41 -5.64 -0.30
CA TRP A 34 2.60 -6.20 -1.65
C TRP A 34 3.60 -7.36 -1.64
N GLN A 35 3.10 -8.58 -1.78
CA GLN A 35 3.90 -9.79 -1.93
C GLN A 35 4.24 -10.02 -3.41
N TYR A 36 5.47 -10.43 -3.69
CA TYR A 36 5.90 -10.82 -5.03
C TYR A 36 5.38 -12.22 -5.37
N VAL A 37 4.86 -12.41 -6.59
CA VAL A 37 4.35 -13.71 -7.08
C VAL A 37 5.26 -14.32 -8.14
N GLY A 38 5.77 -13.51 -9.07
CA GLY A 38 6.54 -13.99 -10.22
C GLY A 38 6.80 -12.90 -11.25
N ASN A 39 7.66 -13.18 -12.23
CA ASN A 39 7.94 -12.30 -13.35
C ASN A 39 7.47 -12.96 -14.65
N TYR A 40 6.86 -12.17 -15.53
CA TYR A 40 6.28 -12.62 -16.79
C TYR A 40 6.82 -11.80 -17.96
N PRO A 41 7.18 -12.41 -19.10
CA PRO A 41 7.76 -11.69 -20.24
C PRO A 41 6.76 -10.74 -20.92
N GLN A 42 5.45 -10.93 -20.71
CA GLN A 42 4.38 -10.17 -21.37
C GLN A 42 3.44 -9.55 -20.33
N LEU A 43 3.12 -8.27 -20.52
CA LEU A 43 2.17 -7.55 -19.66
C LEU A 43 0.78 -8.21 -19.62
N PRO A 44 0.17 -8.64 -20.74
CA PRO A 44 -1.11 -9.36 -20.71
C PRO A 44 -1.10 -10.60 -19.80
N THR A 45 -0.01 -11.38 -19.78
CA THR A 45 0.14 -12.56 -18.93
C THR A 45 0.18 -12.17 -17.45
N CYS A 46 0.99 -11.17 -17.09
CA CYS A 46 1.03 -10.65 -15.73
C CYS A 46 -0.35 -10.14 -15.27
N GLN A 47 -1.05 -9.40 -16.13
CA GLN A 47 -2.38 -8.87 -15.84
C GLN A 47 -3.45 -9.97 -15.70
N ASN A 48 -3.45 -10.99 -16.57
CA ASN A 48 -4.41 -12.09 -16.47
C ASN A 48 -4.22 -12.88 -15.17
N ILE A 49 -2.98 -13.18 -14.79
CA ILE A 49 -2.69 -13.89 -13.55
C ILE A 49 -3.09 -13.03 -12.34
N GLY A 50 -2.71 -11.74 -12.32
CA GLY A 50 -3.14 -10.81 -11.25
C GLY A 50 -4.67 -10.73 -11.10
N LYS A 51 -5.40 -10.66 -12.21
CA LYS A 51 -6.88 -10.70 -12.21
C LYS A 51 -7.43 -12.01 -11.65
N GLN A 52 -6.81 -13.17 -11.96
CA GLN A 52 -7.22 -14.46 -11.40
C GLN A 52 -7.05 -14.50 -9.88
N TYR A 53 -5.96 -13.96 -9.33
CA TYR A 53 -5.77 -13.87 -7.88
C TYR A 53 -6.90 -13.10 -7.18
N VAL A 54 -7.41 -12.01 -7.78
CA VAL A 54 -8.58 -11.30 -7.23
C VAL A 54 -9.90 -12.03 -7.51
N HIS A 55 -10.06 -12.61 -8.70
CA HIS A 55 -11.28 -13.33 -9.08
C HIS A 55 -11.56 -14.55 -8.20
N TYR A 56 -10.53 -15.30 -7.82
CA TYR A 56 -10.64 -16.46 -6.92
C TYR A 56 -10.57 -16.08 -5.43
N GLY A 57 -10.56 -14.79 -5.09
CA GLY A 57 -10.52 -14.29 -3.71
C GLY A 57 -9.16 -14.39 -3.00
N THR A 58 -8.15 -15.03 -3.62
CA THR A 58 -6.78 -15.17 -3.09
C THR A 58 -6.11 -13.83 -2.76
N ALA A 59 -6.42 -12.77 -3.51
CA ALA A 59 -5.91 -11.43 -3.31
C ALA A 59 -7.03 -10.39 -3.27
N SER A 60 -6.81 -9.33 -2.49
CA SER A 60 -7.66 -8.13 -2.50
C SER A 60 -7.24 -7.13 -3.58
N ASN A 61 -5.99 -7.18 -4.04
CA ASN A 61 -5.46 -6.31 -5.10
C ASN A 61 -4.23 -6.92 -5.78
N TRP A 62 -3.94 -6.50 -7.02
CA TRP A 62 -2.77 -6.91 -7.80
C TRP A 62 -2.17 -5.73 -8.57
N LYS A 63 -0.87 -5.78 -8.87
CA LYS A 63 -0.19 -4.84 -9.76
C LYS A 63 0.92 -5.52 -10.53
N CYS A 64 1.13 -5.08 -11.77
CA CYS A 64 2.29 -5.44 -12.58
C CYS A 64 3.27 -4.27 -12.62
N THR A 65 4.54 -4.52 -12.32
CA THR A 65 5.61 -3.52 -12.38
C THR A 65 6.77 -4.05 -13.22
N GLY A 66 7.32 -3.23 -14.10
CA GLY A 66 8.40 -3.64 -15.00
C GLY A 66 8.21 -3.07 -16.40
N THR A 67 8.99 -3.56 -17.35
CA THR A 67 8.99 -3.06 -18.74
C THR A 67 9.19 -4.22 -19.72
N TYR A 68 8.91 -3.98 -21.00
CA TYR A 68 9.09 -5.00 -22.04
C TYR A 68 10.55 -5.49 -22.19
N ALA A 69 11.54 -4.73 -21.72
CA ALA A 69 12.96 -5.10 -21.75
C ALA A 69 13.38 -6.02 -20.59
N THR A 70 12.65 -6.02 -19.47
CA THR A 70 13.02 -6.73 -18.23
C THR A 70 11.92 -7.67 -17.71
N GLY A 71 10.81 -7.78 -18.43
CA GLY A 71 9.61 -8.47 -17.98
C GLY A 71 8.80 -7.67 -16.95
N TYR A 72 7.66 -8.25 -16.57
CA TYR A 72 6.67 -7.67 -15.68
C TYR A 72 6.53 -8.52 -14.43
N SER A 73 7.01 -7.99 -13.30
CA SER A 73 6.86 -8.60 -11.98
C SER A 73 5.45 -8.35 -11.45
N LEU A 74 4.75 -9.43 -11.11
CA LEU A 74 3.44 -9.41 -10.45
C LEU A 74 3.64 -9.29 -8.94
N TYR A 75 2.91 -8.35 -8.34
CA TYR A 75 2.74 -8.25 -6.91
C TYR A 75 1.25 -8.30 -6.56
N VAL A 76 0.92 -8.94 -5.45
CA VAL A 76 -0.45 -9.04 -4.92
C VAL A 76 -0.51 -8.62 -3.46
N ILE A 77 -1.67 -8.17 -3.02
CA ILE A 77 -2.02 -8.10 -1.61
C ILE A 77 -2.94 -9.29 -1.36
N TYR A 78 -2.46 -10.32 -0.67
CA TYR A 78 -3.28 -11.47 -0.31
C TYR A 78 -4.49 -11.02 0.52
N SER A 79 -5.63 -11.68 0.31
CA SER A 79 -6.75 -11.60 1.25
C SER A 79 -6.36 -12.34 2.54
N ALA A 80 -6.80 -11.82 3.69
CA ALA A 80 -6.65 -12.48 4.98
C ALA A 80 -7.78 -13.51 5.21
#